data_AF-A0A060C932-F1
#
_entry.id   AF-A0A060C932-F1
#
_cell.length_a   1.000
_cell.length_b   1.000
_cell.length_c   1.000
_cell.angle_alpha   90.00
_cell.angle_beta   90.00
_cell.angle_gamma   90.00
#
_symmetry.space_group_name_H-M   'P 1'
#
loop_
_entity.id
_entity.type
_entity.pdbx_description
1 polymer ?
#
loop_
_entity_poly.entity_id
_entity_poly.type
_entity_poly.pdbx_seq_one_letter_code
_entity_poly.pdbx_strand_id
1 'polypeptide(L)'
;NNAYEAERNITSGTIVLDWIKEMSAFIKSLDSNHMVSTGEEGYRTRGNTDCCVNNWLNDGLKGVDFDANTAVPEIDFATVHAYPDNWGVPANITINWFGKYFLAQRARIAHNLGKPILMEEYGSMWNTTSSRNDLIAYLQDQANILGYAARLSGSAGGQLDRHR
;
A
#
# COMPACT_ATOMS: atom_id res chain seq x y z
N ASN A 1 -2.35 11.07 -13.95
CA ASN A 1 -2.43 11.24 -15.42
C ASN A 1 -1.16 10.63 -15.96
N ASN A 2 -1.23 9.52 -16.70
CA ASN A 2 -0.07 8.83 -17.29
C ASN A 2 0.17 9.21 -18.76
N ALA A 3 -0.41 10.34 -19.23
CA ALA A 3 -0.37 10.77 -20.62
C ALA A 3 1.03 10.67 -21.26
N TYR A 4 2.09 10.99 -20.51
CA TYR A 4 3.46 10.85 -20.99
C TYR A 4 3.82 9.44 -21.47
N GLU A 5 3.48 8.41 -20.68
CA GLU A 5 3.71 7.00 -21.00
C GLU A 5 2.82 6.57 -22.17
N ALA A 6 1.54 6.93 -22.13
CA ALA A 6 0.56 6.59 -23.16
C ALA A 6 0.92 7.18 -24.54
N GLU A 7 1.30 8.45 -24.60
CA GLU A 7 1.71 9.15 -25.84
C GLU A 7 2.95 8.53 -26.49
N ARG A 8 3.77 7.81 -25.71
CA ARG A 8 5.02 7.18 -26.16
C ARG A 8 4.91 5.67 -26.31
N ASN A 9 3.70 5.12 -26.16
CA ASN A 9 3.45 3.68 -26.17
C ASN A 9 4.34 2.91 -25.18
N ILE A 10 4.62 3.54 -24.03
CA ILE A 10 5.35 2.93 -22.92
C ILE A 10 4.33 2.22 -22.04
N THR A 11 4.63 0.99 -21.63
CA THR A 11 3.77 0.25 -20.70
C THR A 11 3.76 0.97 -19.37
N SER A 12 2.57 1.25 -18.83
CA SER A 12 2.49 2.07 -17.63
C SER A 12 3.21 1.42 -16.45
N GLY A 13 3.89 2.22 -15.63
CA GLY A 13 4.65 1.74 -14.47
C GLY A 13 6.08 1.34 -14.78
N THR A 14 6.47 1.15 -16.05
CA THR A 14 7.83 0.68 -16.36
C THR A 14 8.89 1.76 -16.13
N ILE A 15 8.56 3.03 -16.36
CA ILE A 15 9.53 4.13 -16.15
C ILE A 15 9.96 4.18 -14.68
N VAL A 16 8.99 4.14 -13.76
CA VAL A 16 9.27 4.18 -12.32
C VAL A 16 9.91 2.88 -11.85
N LEU A 17 9.49 1.73 -12.37
CA LEU A 17 10.12 0.44 -12.07
C LEU A 17 11.62 0.44 -12.42
N ASP A 18 11.99 0.94 -13.59
CA ASP A 18 13.39 0.97 -14.03
C ASP A 18 14.21 1.92 -13.15
N TRP A 19 13.65 3.08 -12.78
CA TRP A 19 14.28 3.99 -11.83
C TRP A 19 14.44 3.37 -10.43
N ILE A 20 13.43 2.65 -9.93
CA ILE A 20 13.49 1.96 -8.63
C ILE A 20 14.61 0.92 -8.65
N LYS A 21 14.73 0.11 -9.70
CA LYS A 21 15.83 -0.87 -9.82
C LYS A 21 17.20 -0.19 -9.78
N GLU A 22 17.37 0.90 -10.53
CA GLU A 22 18.63 1.64 -10.58
C GLU A 22 19.00 2.21 -9.20
N MET A 23 18.06 2.93 -8.58
CA MET A 23 18.34 3.65 -7.33
C MET A 23 18.45 2.72 -6.12
N SER A 24 17.61 1.69 -6.03
CA SER A 24 17.71 0.73 -4.92
C SER A 24 19.02 -0.07 -4.98
N ALA A 25 19.44 -0.51 -6.18
CA ALA A 25 20.74 -1.13 -6.38
C ALA A 25 21.90 -0.17 -6.05
N PHE A 26 21.80 1.09 -6.45
CA PHE A 26 22.79 2.10 -6.10
C PHE A 26 22.90 2.31 -4.59
N ILE A 27 21.77 2.48 -3.89
CA ILE A 27 21.74 2.62 -2.42
C ILE A 27 22.37 1.40 -1.75
N LYS A 28 21.98 0.18 -2.15
CA LYS A 28 22.53 -1.06 -1.59
C LYS A 28 24.03 -1.24 -1.88
N SER A 29 24.54 -0.66 -2.97
CA SER A 29 25.98 -0.65 -3.27
C SER A 29 26.78 0.27 -2.32
N LEU A 30 26.13 1.30 -1.77
CA LEU A 30 26.73 2.22 -0.81
C LEU A 30 26.54 1.75 0.65
N ASP A 31 25.39 1.14 0.94
CA ASP A 31 25.00 0.72 2.28
C ASP A 31 24.19 -0.58 2.26
N SER A 32 24.82 -1.66 2.72
CA SER A 32 24.19 -2.97 2.82
C SER A 32 23.49 -3.23 4.16
N ASN A 33 23.57 -2.31 5.12
CA ASN A 33 23.02 -2.49 6.47
C ASN A 33 21.59 -1.98 6.60
N HIS A 34 21.24 -0.90 5.89
CA HIS A 34 19.92 -0.29 6.01
C HIS A 34 18.88 -0.90 5.06
N MET A 35 17.64 -0.96 5.54
CA MET A 35 16.50 -1.34 4.70
C MET A 35 16.16 -0.19 3.73
N VAL A 36 15.71 -0.56 2.54
CA VAL A 36 15.28 0.31 1.45
C VAL A 36 13.84 -0.01 1.09
N SER A 37 13.05 1.02 0.84
CA SER A 37 11.67 0.92 0.33
C SER A 37 11.41 2.00 -0.71
N THR A 38 10.24 1.96 -1.33
CA THR A 38 9.85 2.87 -2.42
C THR A 38 9.18 4.14 -1.91
N GLY A 39 8.53 4.10 -0.74
CA GLY A 39 7.73 5.20 -0.22
C GLY A 39 6.45 5.45 -1.02
N GLU A 40 6.03 4.47 -1.83
CA GLU A 40 4.90 4.64 -2.75
C GLU A 40 3.54 4.49 -2.07
N GLU A 41 2.50 5.07 -2.68
CA GLU A 41 1.14 5.03 -2.15
C GLU A 41 0.45 3.65 -2.31
N GLY A 42 0.98 2.78 -3.18
CA GLY A 42 0.45 1.45 -3.44
C GLY A 42 -0.47 1.33 -4.65
N TYR A 43 -0.33 2.20 -5.66
CA TYR A 43 -1.11 2.08 -6.90
C TYR A 43 -0.60 0.95 -7.79
N ARG A 44 -1.51 0.41 -8.62
CA ARG A 44 -1.22 -0.74 -9.48
C ARG A 44 -1.54 -0.38 -10.93
N THR A 45 -0.87 -1.07 -11.85
CA THR A 45 -1.15 -1.02 -13.29
C THR A 45 -2.24 -2.01 -13.71
N ARG A 46 -2.49 -3.00 -12.84
CA ARG A 46 -3.40 -4.11 -13.07
C ARG A 46 -4.05 -4.55 -11.77
N GLY A 47 -5.37 -4.68 -11.78
CA GLY A 47 -6.13 -5.16 -10.63
C GLY A 47 -7.62 -5.15 -10.92
N ASN A 48 -8.41 -5.60 -9.94
CA ASN A 48 -9.86 -5.53 -10.04
C ASN A 48 -10.29 -4.05 -10.03
N THR A 49 -10.90 -3.60 -11.12
CA THR A 49 -11.48 -2.25 -11.27
C THR A 49 -12.98 -2.22 -10.97
N ASP A 50 -13.63 -3.39 -10.89
CA ASP A 50 -15.06 -3.55 -10.65
C ASP A 50 -15.45 -3.29 -9.18
N CYS A 51 -14.48 -3.33 -8.27
CA CYS A 51 -14.72 -3.28 -6.84
C CYS A 51 -15.06 -1.90 -6.28
N CYS A 52 -14.96 -0.83 -7.10
CA CYS A 52 -14.57 0.47 -6.57
C CYS A 52 -14.98 1.68 -7.43
N VAL A 53 -15.24 2.82 -6.78
CA VAL A 53 -15.53 4.15 -7.38
C VAL A 53 -14.31 4.75 -8.11
N ASN A 54 -13.12 4.14 -7.92
CA ASN A 54 -11.81 4.66 -8.32
C ASN A 54 -10.96 3.59 -9.01
N ASN A 55 -11.33 3.23 -10.24
CA ASN A 55 -10.54 2.33 -11.11
C ASN A 55 -9.07 2.75 -11.22
N TRP A 56 -8.80 4.06 -11.15
CA TRP A 56 -7.49 4.67 -11.28
C TRP A 56 -6.45 4.23 -10.24
N LEU A 57 -6.87 3.61 -9.13
CA LEU A 57 -5.96 2.99 -8.15
C LEU A 57 -5.30 1.72 -8.69
N ASN A 58 -5.86 1.10 -9.73
CA ASN A 58 -5.48 -0.22 -10.22
C ASN A 58 -5.37 -0.32 -11.76
N ASP A 59 -5.59 0.76 -12.52
CA ASP A 59 -5.63 0.74 -13.98
C ASP A 59 -4.39 1.34 -14.67
N GLY A 60 -3.38 1.74 -13.88
CA GLY A 60 -2.15 2.35 -14.39
C GLY A 60 -2.21 3.87 -14.59
N LEU A 61 -3.31 4.57 -14.28
CA LEU A 61 -3.38 6.04 -14.45
C LEU A 61 -2.29 6.82 -13.69
N LYS A 62 -1.71 6.20 -12.66
CA LYS A 62 -0.68 6.77 -11.79
C LYS A 62 0.75 6.51 -12.26
N GLY A 63 0.97 5.65 -13.25
CA GLY A 63 2.32 5.39 -13.78
C GLY A 63 3.25 4.65 -12.82
N VAL A 64 2.70 3.92 -11.86
CA VAL A 64 3.45 3.08 -10.92
C VAL A 64 2.79 1.71 -10.79
N ASP A 65 3.60 0.67 -10.59
CA ASP A 65 3.15 -0.71 -10.43
C ASP A 65 3.66 -1.29 -9.12
N PHE A 66 2.86 -1.16 -8.05
CA PHE A 66 3.18 -1.69 -6.73
C PHE A 66 3.61 -3.17 -6.76
N ASP A 67 3.02 -4.00 -7.63
CA ASP A 67 3.35 -5.42 -7.73
C ASP A 67 4.78 -5.61 -8.21
N ALA A 68 5.15 -4.89 -9.27
CA ALA A 68 6.47 -5.00 -9.88
C ALA A 68 7.54 -4.30 -9.03
N ASN A 69 7.21 -3.14 -8.47
CA ASN A 69 8.08 -2.36 -7.59
C ASN A 69 8.40 -3.16 -6.32
N THR A 70 7.39 -3.74 -5.67
CA THR A 70 7.58 -4.60 -4.50
C THR A 70 8.40 -5.85 -4.83
N ALA A 71 8.38 -6.34 -6.06
CA ALA A 71 9.15 -7.53 -6.47
C ALA A 71 10.64 -7.25 -6.70
N VAL A 72 11.10 -5.99 -6.75
CA VAL A 72 12.52 -5.64 -6.94
C VAL A 72 13.36 -6.19 -5.77
N PRO A 73 14.40 -7.02 -5.98
CA PRO A 73 15.14 -7.69 -4.90
C PRO A 73 15.70 -6.75 -3.83
N GLU A 74 16.13 -5.55 -4.23
CA GLU A 74 16.75 -4.55 -3.37
C GLU A 74 15.75 -3.75 -2.51
N ILE A 75 14.44 -3.94 -2.71
CA ILE A 75 13.38 -3.39 -1.85
C ILE A 75 13.11 -4.36 -0.71
N ASP A 76 13.36 -3.97 0.54
CA ASP A 76 13.26 -4.88 1.69
C ASP A 76 11.83 -5.00 2.23
N PHE A 77 11.04 -3.94 2.13
CA PHE A 77 9.64 -3.91 2.56
C PHE A 77 8.81 -3.01 1.66
N ALA A 78 7.51 -3.29 1.57
CA ALA A 78 6.56 -2.52 0.80
C ALA A 78 5.92 -1.40 1.63
N THR A 79 5.53 -0.31 1.00
CA THR A 79 4.81 0.82 1.63
C THR A 79 3.47 1.04 0.96
N VAL A 80 2.49 1.50 1.74
CA VAL A 80 1.19 1.98 1.24
C VAL A 80 0.75 3.20 2.01
N HIS A 81 -0.04 4.05 1.37
CA HIS A 81 -0.64 5.24 1.99
C HIS A 81 -2.16 5.09 2.08
N ALA A 82 -2.81 5.85 2.96
CA ALA A 82 -4.24 5.76 3.18
C ALA A 82 -4.93 7.13 3.34
N TYR A 83 -5.39 7.69 2.22
CA TYR A 83 -6.12 8.96 2.17
C TYR A 83 -7.45 8.83 1.40
N PRO A 84 -8.41 8.04 1.90
CA PRO A 84 -9.59 7.67 1.14
C PRO A 84 -10.51 8.86 0.76
N ASP A 85 -10.53 9.90 1.58
CA ASP A 85 -11.22 11.17 1.32
C ASP A 85 -10.58 11.93 0.15
N ASN A 86 -9.26 12.07 0.14
CA ASN A 86 -8.50 12.67 -0.96
C ASN A 86 -8.64 11.86 -2.26
N TRP A 87 -8.81 10.55 -2.13
CA TRP A 87 -9.05 9.66 -3.25
C TRP A 87 -10.52 9.64 -3.70
N GLY A 88 -11.40 10.46 -3.13
CA GLY A 88 -12.81 10.55 -3.55
C GLY A 88 -13.62 9.29 -3.23
N VAL A 89 -13.18 8.47 -2.29
CA VAL A 89 -13.97 7.33 -1.80
C VAL A 89 -15.10 7.88 -0.92
N PRO A 90 -16.39 7.56 -1.18
CA PRO A 90 -17.51 8.11 -0.41
C PRO A 90 -17.48 7.63 1.05
N ALA A 91 -17.69 8.53 2.02
CA ALA A 91 -17.55 8.25 3.46
C ALA A 91 -18.26 6.98 3.96
N ASN A 92 -19.47 6.69 3.46
CA ASN A 92 -20.24 5.48 3.81
C ASN A 92 -19.67 4.18 3.23
N ILE A 93 -18.82 4.27 2.21
CA ILE A 93 -18.15 3.17 1.52
C ILE A 93 -16.68 3.08 1.96
N THR A 94 -16.07 4.21 2.30
CA THR A 94 -14.64 4.43 2.57
C THR A 94 -14.02 3.37 3.43
N ILE A 95 -14.52 3.22 4.65
CA ILE A 95 -13.88 2.42 5.68
C ILE A 95 -13.92 0.92 5.31
N ASN A 96 -15.12 0.40 4.99
CA ASN A 96 -15.28 -1.02 4.64
C ASN A 96 -14.51 -1.40 3.36
N TRP A 97 -14.63 -0.56 2.33
CA TRP A 97 -13.96 -0.81 1.07
C TRP A 97 -12.43 -0.80 1.22
N PHE A 98 -11.89 0.20 1.91
CA PHE A 98 -10.45 0.43 2.00
C PHE A 98 -9.72 -0.73 2.71
N GLY A 99 -10.24 -1.20 3.84
CA GLY A 99 -9.62 -2.32 4.56
C GLY A 99 -9.61 -3.62 3.73
N LYS A 100 -10.77 -3.97 3.13
CA LYS A 100 -10.96 -5.26 2.45
C LYS A 100 -10.37 -5.31 1.05
N TYR A 101 -10.46 -4.24 0.27
CA TYR A 101 -10.11 -4.27 -1.16
C TYR A 101 -8.78 -3.58 -1.46
N PHE A 102 -8.40 -2.56 -0.69
CA PHE A 102 -7.11 -1.90 -0.85
C PHE A 102 -6.04 -2.57 0.02
N LEU A 103 -6.11 -2.40 1.35
CA LEU A 103 -5.04 -2.87 2.26
C LEU A 103 -4.81 -4.37 2.18
N ALA A 104 -5.86 -5.18 2.34
CA ALA A 104 -5.72 -6.63 2.32
C ALA A 104 -5.14 -7.16 1.00
N GLN A 105 -5.46 -6.52 -0.13
CA GLN A 105 -4.91 -6.91 -1.43
C GLN A 105 -3.41 -6.61 -1.50
N ARG A 106 -2.97 -5.40 -1.09
CA ARG A 106 -1.54 -5.02 -1.09
C ARG A 106 -0.74 -5.85 -0.09
N ALA A 107 -1.31 -6.11 1.09
CA ALA A 107 -0.69 -6.97 2.08
C ALA A 107 -0.51 -8.40 1.56
N ARG A 108 -1.50 -8.95 0.85
CA ARG A 108 -1.37 -10.26 0.20
C ARG A 108 -0.27 -10.29 -0.86
N ILE A 109 -0.13 -9.23 -1.66
CA ILE A 109 0.92 -9.14 -2.67
C ILE A 109 2.30 -9.13 -2.02
N ALA A 110 2.53 -8.26 -1.03
CA ALA A 110 3.81 -8.19 -0.31
C ALA A 110 4.13 -9.51 0.41
N HIS A 111 3.14 -10.11 1.08
CA HIS A 111 3.30 -11.39 1.76
C HIS A 111 3.66 -12.53 0.80
N ASN A 112 3.03 -12.59 -0.38
CA ASN A 112 3.35 -13.59 -1.40
C ASN A 112 4.78 -13.42 -1.96
N LEU A 113 5.33 -12.21 -1.90
CA LEU A 113 6.72 -11.89 -2.26
C LEU A 113 7.68 -12.09 -1.07
N GLY A 114 7.18 -12.52 0.10
CA GLY A 114 8.00 -12.72 1.30
C GLY A 114 8.47 -11.41 1.95
N LYS A 115 7.82 -10.27 1.64
CA LYS A 115 8.22 -8.95 2.12
C LYS A 115 7.25 -8.39 3.16
N PRO A 116 7.73 -7.75 4.24
CA PRO A 116 6.89 -6.96 5.12
C PRO A 116 6.19 -5.83 4.36
N ILE A 117 5.08 -5.34 4.90
CA ILE A 117 4.38 -4.17 4.40
C ILE A 117 4.11 -3.19 5.54
N LEU A 118 4.28 -1.90 5.28
CA LEU A 118 4.03 -0.82 6.22
C LEU A 118 3.02 0.17 5.62
N MET A 119 1.97 0.50 6.38
CA MET A 119 1.16 1.67 6.08
C MET A 119 1.83 2.88 6.73
N GLU A 120 2.64 3.61 5.96
CA GLU A 120 3.51 4.66 6.48
C GLU A 120 2.83 6.03 6.56
N GLU A 121 1.77 6.23 5.77
CA GLU A 121 0.96 7.45 5.78
C GLU A 121 -0.54 7.13 5.83
N TYR A 122 -1.29 7.92 6.60
CA TYR A 122 -2.73 7.86 6.63
C TYR A 122 -3.35 9.17 7.10
N GLY A 123 -4.55 9.47 6.61
CA GLY A 123 -5.29 10.66 7.00
C GLY A 123 -6.74 10.62 6.52
N SER A 124 -7.55 11.47 7.12
CA SER A 124 -8.93 11.70 6.68
C SER A 124 -9.43 13.05 7.17
N MET A 125 -10.14 13.76 6.31
CA MET A 125 -10.92 14.94 6.67
C MET A 125 -12.00 14.59 7.70
N TRP A 126 -12.26 15.51 8.62
CA TRP A 126 -13.21 15.35 9.73
C TRP A 126 -14.66 15.06 9.31
N ASN A 127 -15.02 15.34 8.06
CA ASN A 127 -16.35 15.06 7.52
C ASN A 127 -16.45 13.69 6.84
N THR A 128 -15.34 12.96 6.68
CA THR A 128 -15.29 11.63 6.04
C THR A 128 -15.17 10.52 7.08
N THR A 129 -14.44 10.76 8.17
CA THR A 129 -14.39 9.88 9.34
C THR A 129 -14.60 10.71 10.60
N SER A 130 -15.18 10.10 11.64
CA SER A 130 -15.42 10.78 12.93
C SER A 130 -14.12 11.31 13.55
N SER A 131 -13.00 10.62 13.33
CA SER A 131 -11.64 11.09 13.64
C SER A 131 -10.57 10.28 12.89
N ARG A 132 -9.36 10.83 12.81
CA ARG A 132 -8.16 10.10 12.36
C ARG A 132 -7.89 8.84 13.20
N ASN A 133 -8.25 8.86 14.48
CA ASN A 133 -8.08 7.71 15.38
C ASN A 133 -9.04 6.57 15.03
N ASP A 134 -10.27 6.88 14.62
CA ASP A 134 -11.24 5.88 14.22
C ASP A 134 -10.83 5.18 12.92
N LEU A 135 -10.24 5.94 11.97
CA LEU A 135 -9.67 5.37 10.76
C LEU A 135 -8.57 4.36 11.10
N ILE A 136 -7.55 4.74 11.86
CA ILE A 136 -6.43 3.83 12.15
C ILE A 136 -6.87 2.63 13.00
N ALA A 137 -7.75 2.83 13.98
CA ALA A 137 -8.29 1.73 14.79
C ALA A 137 -9.02 0.72 13.90
N TYR A 138 -9.88 1.20 13.00
CA TYR A 138 -10.56 0.33 12.06
C TYR A 138 -9.60 -0.42 11.13
N LEU A 139 -8.62 0.27 10.53
CA LEU A 139 -7.68 -0.35 9.59
C LEU A 139 -6.84 -1.43 10.28
N GLN A 140 -6.44 -1.18 11.53
CA GLN A 140 -5.77 -2.18 12.37
C GLN A 140 -6.67 -3.38 12.65
N ASP A 141 -7.94 -3.17 12.96
CA ASP A 141 -8.92 -4.25 13.17
C ASP A 141 -9.12 -5.09 11.92
N GLN A 142 -9.21 -4.47 10.74
CA GLN A 142 -9.27 -5.20 9.48
C GLN A 142 -8.00 -6.00 9.21
N ALA A 143 -6.83 -5.43 9.48
CA ALA A 143 -5.57 -6.16 9.36
C ALA A 143 -5.56 -7.39 10.29
N ASN A 144 -6.08 -7.25 11.52
CA ASN A 144 -6.22 -8.37 12.47
C ASN A 144 -7.18 -9.45 11.95
N ILE A 145 -8.41 -9.06 11.59
CA ILE A 145 -9.49 -9.95 11.15
C ILE A 145 -9.09 -10.70 9.87
N LEU A 146 -8.44 -10.00 8.92
CA LEU A 146 -8.04 -10.56 7.64
C LEU A 146 -6.69 -11.28 7.70
N GLY A 147 -6.01 -11.27 8.85
CA GLY A 147 -4.78 -12.03 9.09
C GLY A 147 -3.51 -11.38 8.52
N TYR A 148 -3.53 -10.09 8.23
CA TYR A 148 -2.40 -9.34 7.68
C TYR A 148 -1.68 -8.45 8.71
N ALA A 149 -2.21 -8.32 9.92
CA ALA A 149 -1.52 -7.61 10.99
C ALA A 149 -0.21 -8.34 11.35
N ALA A 150 0.88 -7.58 11.44
CA ALA A 150 2.14 -8.10 11.93
C ALA A 150 1.94 -8.68 13.33
N ARG A 151 2.31 -9.95 13.51
CA ARG A 151 2.39 -10.56 14.83
C ARG A 151 3.85 -10.53 15.24
N LEU A 152 4.15 -9.90 16.36
CA LEU A 152 5.45 -10.08 17.01
C LEU A 152 5.52 -11.55 17.44
N SER A 153 6.13 -12.41 16.61
CA SER A 153 6.46 -13.77 17.01
C SER A 153 7.70 -13.72 17.89
N GLY A 154 7.50 -13.31 19.14
CA GLY A 154 8.51 -13.25 20.18
C GLY A 154 7.82 -13.36 21.52
N SER A 155 8.03 -14.47 22.20
CA SER A 155 7.67 -14.67 23.60
C SER A 155 8.27 -13.55 24.47
N ALA A 156 7.45 -12.59 24.85
CA ALA A 156 7.59 -11.83 26.08
C ALA A 156 6.17 -11.42 26.49
N GLY A 157 5.74 -11.91 27.65
CA GLY A 157 4.33 -12.02 28.02
C GLY A 157 3.57 -10.71 28.15
N GLY A 158 2.24 -10.81 28.02
CA GLY A 158 1.36 -9.71 28.34
C GLY A 158 0.07 -9.72 27.53
N GLN A 159 -0.89 -10.49 28.02
CA GLN A 159 -2.30 -10.46 27.64
C GLN A 159 -2.81 -9.01 27.54
N LEU A 160 -3.29 -8.61 26.37
CA LEU A 160 -4.24 -7.50 26.25
C LEU A 160 -5.51 -8.05 25.60
N ASP A 161 -6.24 -8.78 26.43
CA ASP A 161 -7.69 -8.78 26.35
C ASP A 161 -8.17 -7.36 26.70
N ARG A 162 -8.79 -6.68 25.74
CA ARG A 162 -9.78 -5.65 26.03
C ARG A 162 -10.87 -5.68 24.97
N HIS A 163 -11.83 -6.56 25.19
CA HIS A 163 -13.23 -6.21 24.96
C HIS A 163 -13.59 -4.92 25.72
N ARG A 164 -14.02 -3.90 24.97
CA ARG A 164 -15.21 -3.07 25.25
C ARG A 164 -15.49 -2.17 24.07
#